data_AF-A0A957IQX0-F1
#
_entry.id   AF-A0A957IQX0-F1
#
_cell.length_a   1.000
_cell.length_b   1.000
_cell.length_c   1.000
_cell.angle_alpha   90.00
_cell.angle_beta   90.00
_cell.angle_gamma   90.00
#
_symmetry.space_group_name_H-M   'P 1'
#
loop_
_entity.id
_entity.type
_entity.pdbx_description
1 polymer ?
#
loop_
_entity_poly.entity_id
_entity_poly.type
_entity_poly.pdbx_seq_one_letter_code
_entity_poly.pdbx_strand_id
1 'polypeptide(L)'
;MKSLKEQNLERDQANYDMICVGAMFGRRDGSMSPLAALLSYRHKAIELGATYLTAEVGRMCHSHNQITGIELTSGDVIQALIVVNAAGAWVAKLTQTAGVNLPIQPSKRQVFVIEVEYTHFDHILPMLLLPNGQYLLSIFSPQRLLSNILVLENPKRII
;
A
#
# COMPACT_ATOMS: atom_id res chain seq x y z
N MET A 1 9.97 -34.83 33.67
CA MET A 1 10.81 -34.01 32.77
C MET A 1 10.02 -33.78 31.49
N LYS A 2 9.24 -32.69 31.41
CA LYS A 2 8.41 -32.39 30.22
C LYS A 2 9.33 -31.98 29.06
N SER A 3 9.00 -32.45 27.86
CA SER A 3 9.77 -32.25 26.63
C SER A 3 9.91 -30.77 26.28
N LEU A 4 11.12 -30.33 25.96
CA LEU A 4 11.45 -28.97 25.49
C LEU A 4 10.66 -28.52 24.24
N LYS A 5 9.96 -29.44 23.55
CA LYS A 5 9.09 -29.11 22.41
C LYS A 5 7.72 -28.57 22.83
N GLU A 6 7.18 -28.96 23.98
CA GLU A 6 5.87 -28.47 24.46
C GLU A 6 5.97 -27.06 25.07
N GLN A 7 7.11 -26.73 25.68
CA GLN A 7 7.34 -25.43 26.33
C GLN A 7 7.49 -24.25 25.35
N ASN A 8 7.72 -24.51 24.06
CA ASN A 8 7.81 -23.46 23.04
C ASN A 8 6.47 -23.20 22.34
N LEU A 9 5.48 -24.07 22.46
CA LEU A 9 4.13 -23.83 21.91
C LEU A 9 3.33 -22.86 22.78
N GLU A 10 3.57 -22.81 24.08
CA GLU A 10 2.91 -21.84 24.98
C GLU A 10 3.50 -20.42 24.89
N ARG A 11 4.71 -20.24 24.35
CA ARG A 11 5.32 -18.90 24.16
C ARG A 11 4.85 -18.18 22.89
N ASP A 12 4.30 -18.91 21.93
CA ASP A 12 3.79 -18.39 20.65
C ASP A 12 2.26 -18.23 20.62
N GLN A 13 1.56 -18.54 21.72
CA GLN A 13 0.20 -18.02 21.94
C GLN A 13 0.32 -16.53 22.25
N ALA A 14 0.37 -15.73 21.18
CA ALA A 14 0.11 -14.32 21.24
C ALA A 14 -1.12 -14.10 22.13
N ASN A 15 -0.96 -13.33 23.20
CA ASN A 15 -2.05 -12.84 24.02
C ASN A 15 -3.08 -12.14 23.11
N TYR A 16 -4.13 -12.86 22.70
CA TYR A 16 -5.26 -12.33 21.93
C TYR A 16 -6.26 -11.58 22.82
N ASP A 17 -5.95 -11.39 24.10
CA ASP A 17 -6.68 -10.49 24.99
C ASP A 17 -6.33 -9.04 24.63
N MET A 18 -6.84 -8.58 23.48
CA MET A 18 -6.91 -7.15 23.20
C MET A 18 -7.96 -6.52 24.09
N ILE A 19 -7.52 -6.00 25.25
CA ILE A 19 -8.32 -5.12 26.07
C ILE A 19 -8.29 -3.73 25.42
N CYS A 20 -9.33 -3.41 24.65
CA CYS A 20 -9.54 -2.07 24.13
C CYS A 20 -10.20 -1.20 25.21
N VAL A 21 -9.44 -0.27 25.80
CA VAL A 21 -9.92 0.61 26.90
C VAL A 21 -10.65 1.87 26.40
N GLY A 22 -10.67 2.09 25.09
CA GLY A 22 -11.32 3.23 24.45
C GLY A 22 -11.09 3.26 22.94
N ALA A 23 -11.85 4.11 22.23
CA ALA A 23 -11.74 4.27 20.79
C ALA A 23 -12.00 5.73 20.37
N MET A 24 -11.46 6.12 19.21
CA MET A 24 -11.80 7.38 18.54
C MET A 24 -12.62 7.06 17.29
N PHE A 25 -13.71 7.80 17.07
CA PHE A 25 -14.58 7.61 15.93
C PHE A 25 -14.68 8.88 15.07
N GLY A 26 -14.09 8.85 13.88
CA GLY A 26 -14.23 9.89 12.87
C GLY A 26 -15.44 9.64 11.99
N ARG A 27 -16.58 10.29 12.29
CA ARG A 27 -17.83 10.12 11.53
C ARG A 27 -17.72 10.44 10.03
N ARG A 28 -16.75 11.27 9.65
CA ARG A 28 -16.50 11.70 8.26
C ARG A 28 -15.34 10.95 7.61
N ASP A 29 -14.69 10.05 8.34
CA ASP A 29 -13.64 9.21 7.80
C ASP A 29 -14.26 8.06 7.03
N GLY A 30 -13.46 7.39 6.21
CA GLY A 30 -13.93 6.26 5.43
C GLY A 30 -12.84 5.65 4.59
N SER A 31 -13.27 4.86 3.62
CA SER A 31 -12.40 4.16 2.69
C SER A 31 -12.86 4.39 1.26
N MET A 32 -11.92 4.29 0.32
CA MET A 32 -12.23 4.31 -1.11
C MET A 32 -11.56 3.12 -1.79
N SER A 33 -12.10 2.70 -2.94
CA SER A 33 -11.42 1.76 -3.82
C SER A 33 -10.17 2.42 -4.41
N PRO A 34 -8.96 1.95 -4.07
CA PRO A 34 -7.73 2.56 -4.58
C PRO A 34 -7.60 2.42 -6.09
N LEU A 35 -8.08 1.29 -6.64
CA LEU A 35 -8.09 1.06 -8.07
C LEU A 35 -9.05 2.01 -8.79
N ALA A 36 -10.27 2.21 -8.26
CA ALA A 36 -11.21 3.16 -8.85
C ALA A 36 -10.62 4.58 -8.86
N ALA A 37 -10.05 5.03 -7.73
CA ALA A 37 -9.40 6.33 -7.65
C ALA A 37 -8.26 6.48 -8.67
N LEU A 38 -7.36 5.50 -8.76
CA LEU A 38 -6.25 5.49 -9.72
C LEU A 38 -6.74 5.61 -11.17
N LEU A 39 -7.70 4.77 -11.55
CA LEU A 39 -8.23 4.74 -12.91
C LEU A 39 -8.95 6.05 -13.25
N SER A 40 -9.75 6.59 -12.32
CA SER A 40 -10.45 7.86 -12.48
C SER A 40 -9.49 9.03 -12.67
N TYR A 41 -8.44 9.14 -11.84
CA TYR A 41 -7.44 10.20 -12.00
C TYR A 41 -6.69 10.08 -13.33
N ARG A 42 -6.30 8.86 -13.72
CA ARG A 42 -5.62 8.62 -15.00
C ARG A 42 -6.51 9.03 -16.17
N HIS A 43 -7.78 8.59 -16.18
CA HIS A 43 -8.70 8.94 -17.26
C HIS A 43 -8.91 10.45 -17.34
N LYS A 44 -9.10 11.14 -16.20
CA LYS A 44 -9.29 12.59 -16.21
C LYS A 44 -8.03 13.33 -16.66
N ALA A 45 -6.84 12.88 -16.27
CA ALA A 45 -5.59 13.46 -16.71
C ALA A 45 -5.43 13.36 -18.24
N ILE A 46 -5.74 12.19 -18.82
CA ILE A 46 -5.71 11.98 -20.28
C ILE A 46 -6.74 12.86 -20.99
N GLU A 47 -7.97 12.95 -20.46
CA GLU A 47 -9.02 13.82 -20.98
C GLU A 47 -8.59 15.31 -21.00
N LEU A 48 -7.80 15.72 -20.01
CA LEU A 48 -7.23 17.07 -19.92
C LEU A 48 -5.95 17.27 -20.76
N GLY A 49 -5.55 16.27 -21.56
CA GLY A 49 -4.45 16.37 -22.52
C GLY A 49 -3.13 15.72 -22.09
N ALA A 50 -3.08 15.00 -20.96
CA ALA A 50 -1.87 14.27 -20.58
C ALA A 50 -1.63 13.07 -21.50
N THR A 51 -0.39 12.86 -21.92
CA THR A 51 0.03 11.63 -22.60
C THR A 51 0.32 10.55 -21.57
N TYR A 52 -0.38 9.42 -21.65
CA TYR A 52 -0.11 8.25 -20.84
C TYR A 52 0.64 7.21 -21.67
N LEU A 53 1.85 6.85 -21.23
CA LEU A 53 2.68 5.83 -21.84
C LEU A 53 2.89 4.69 -20.85
N THR A 54 2.48 3.47 -21.22
CA THR A 54 2.82 2.27 -20.46
C THR A 54 4.24 1.84 -20.85
N ALA A 55 5.23 2.26 -20.07
CA ALA A 55 6.62 1.88 -20.26
C ALA A 55 7.37 1.82 -18.92
N GLU A 56 8.50 1.12 -18.89
CA GLU A 56 9.39 1.06 -17.73
C GLU A 56 10.58 2.01 -17.94
N VAL A 57 10.87 2.82 -16.91
CA VAL A 57 12.01 3.73 -16.90
C VAL A 57 13.23 3.00 -16.34
N GLY A 58 14.31 2.93 -17.14
CA GLY A 58 15.57 2.29 -16.74
C GLY A 58 16.50 3.23 -15.97
N ARG A 59 16.59 4.51 -16.39
CA ARG A 59 17.40 5.53 -15.70
C ARG A 59 16.88 6.95 -15.90
N MET A 60 17.29 7.84 -15.00
CA MET A 60 17.15 9.28 -15.19
C MET A 60 18.36 9.83 -15.95
N CYS A 61 18.12 10.66 -16.96
CA CYS A 61 19.18 11.33 -17.70
C CYS A 61 19.52 12.66 -17.01
N HIS A 62 20.82 12.94 -16.84
CA HIS A 62 21.26 14.18 -16.21
C HIS A 62 22.59 14.68 -16.79
N SER A 63 22.79 16.00 -16.71
CA SER A 63 24.01 16.69 -17.13
C SER A 63 24.22 17.92 -16.26
N HIS A 64 25.46 18.21 -15.86
CA HIS A 64 25.80 19.37 -15.02
C HIS A 64 24.90 19.51 -13.77
N ASN A 65 24.64 18.40 -13.08
CA ASN A 65 23.74 18.32 -11.90
C ASN A 65 22.27 18.69 -12.17
N GLN A 66 21.82 18.66 -13.43
CA GLN A 66 20.44 18.91 -13.82
C GLN A 66 19.86 17.70 -14.54
N ILE A 67 18.62 17.32 -14.19
CA ILE A 67 17.86 16.30 -14.92
C ILE A 67 17.49 16.83 -16.31
N THR A 68 17.67 16.01 -17.33
CA THR A 68 17.36 16.35 -18.73
C THR A 68 16.29 15.44 -19.35
N GLY A 69 15.87 14.40 -18.62
CA GLY A 69 14.84 13.47 -19.06
C GLY A 69 14.97 12.10 -18.41
N ILE A 70 14.43 11.10 -19.11
CA ILE A 70 14.46 9.69 -18.71
C ILE A 70 14.82 8.82 -19.91
N GLU A 71 15.39 7.66 -19.63
CA GLU A 71 15.59 6.60 -20.62
C GLU A 71 14.79 5.37 -20.21
N LEU A 72 14.00 4.88 -21.17
CA LEU A 72 13.18 3.69 -21.01
C LEU A 72 14.05 2.44 -21.10
N THR A 73 13.56 1.32 -20.56
CA THR A 73 14.25 0.03 -20.70
C THR A 73 14.32 -0.47 -22.15
N SER A 74 13.50 0.09 -23.05
CA SER A 74 13.60 -0.12 -24.50
C SER A 74 14.83 0.55 -25.14
N GLY A 75 15.47 1.50 -24.44
CA GLY A 75 16.52 2.37 -24.98
C GLY A 75 16.02 3.71 -25.51
N ASP A 76 14.71 3.93 -25.59
CA ASP A 76 14.15 5.22 -26.01
C ASP A 76 14.39 6.30 -24.94
N VAL A 77 14.67 7.53 -25.38
CA VAL A 77 14.90 8.67 -24.49
C VAL A 77 13.77 9.67 -24.62
N ILE A 78 13.18 10.04 -23.47
CA ILE A 78 12.18 11.10 -23.36
C ILE A 78 12.82 12.28 -22.66
N GLN A 79 12.99 13.38 -23.38
CA GLN A 79 13.54 14.62 -22.85
C GLN A 79 12.49 15.39 -22.04
N ALA A 80 12.89 15.91 -20.88
CA ALA A 80 12.03 16.75 -20.05
C ALA A 80 12.88 17.69 -19.19
N LEU A 81 12.43 18.93 -19.04
CA LEU A 81 13.07 19.91 -18.15
C LEU A 81 12.83 19.58 -16.67
N ILE A 82 11.73 18.89 -16.37
CA ILE A 82 11.31 18.51 -15.02
C ILE A 82 10.84 17.06 -15.08
N VAL A 83 11.36 16.24 -14.17
CA VAL A 83 10.94 14.86 -13.97
C VAL A 83 10.48 14.71 -12.53
N VAL A 84 9.26 14.21 -12.33
CA VAL A 84 8.72 13.88 -11.01
C VAL A 84 8.84 12.38 -10.80
N ASN A 85 9.70 11.96 -9.85
CA ASN A 85 9.83 10.55 -9.51
C ASN A 85 8.71 10.10 -8.55
N ALA A 86 7.68 9.47 -9.10
CA ALA A 86 6.56 8.87 -8.36
C ALA A 86 6.59 7.33 -8.38
N ALA A 87 7.78 6.72 -8.47
CA ALA A 87 7.96 5.27 -8.70
C ALA A 87 7.74 4.36 -7.47
N GLY A 88 7.03 4.80 -6.43
CA GLY A 88 6.70 3.98 -5.25
C GLY A 88 7.92 3.27 -4.63
N ALA A 89 7.85 1.95 -4.46
CA ALA A 89 8.94 1.14 -3.90
C ALA A 89 10.26 1.20 -4.69
N TRP A 90 10.23 1.60 -5.97
CA TRP A 90 11.40 1.69 -6.83
C TRP A 90 12.05 3.09 -6.85
N VAL A 91 11.48 4.06 -6.12
CA VAL A 91 11.94 5.46 -6.11
C VAL A 91 13.44 5.58 -5.83
N ALA A 92 13.95 4.87 -4.82
CA ALA A 92 15.37 4.92 -4.44
C ALA A 92 16.28 4.35 -5.52
N LYS A 93 15.90 3.21 -6.12
CA LYS A 93 16.66 2.57 -7.20
C LYS A 93 16.76 3.50 -8.42
N LEU A 94 15.66 4.14 -8.81
CA LEU A 94 15.66 5.03 -9.97
C LEU A 94 16.44 6.31 -9.70
N THR A 95 16.28 6.93 -8.52
CA THR A 95 17.00 8.16 -8.15
C THR A 95 18.52 7.94 -8.02
N GLN A 96 18.95 6.73 -7.66
CA GLN A 96 20.37 6.36 -7.64
C GLN A 96 21.04 6.45 -9.02
N THR A 97 20.29 6.27 -10.11
CA THR A 97 20.81 6.42 -11.48
C THR A 97 21.22 7.86 -11.81
N ALA A 98 20.69 8.84 -11.06
CA ALA A 98 21.10 10.24 -11.10
C ALA A 98 22.12 10.62 -10.01
N GLY A 99 22.72 9.64 -9.33
CA GLY A 99 23.70 9.87 -8.26
C GLY A 99 23.12 10.32 -6.92
N VAL A 100 21.80 10.28 -6.74
CA VAL A 100 21.13 10.70 -5.50
C VAL A 100 20.72 9.47 -4.69
N ASN A 101 21.13 9.43 -3.42
CA ASN A 101 20.77 8.36 -2.50
C ASN A 101 19.62 8.82 -1.60
N LEU A 102 18.49 8.12 -1.65
CA LEU A 102 17.33 8.37 -0.78
C LEU A 102 17.28 7.33 0.36
N PRO A 103 17.00 7.73 1.61
CA PRO A 103 16.91 6.81 2.75
C PRO A 103 15.54 6.09 2.79
N ILE A 104 15.17 5.43 1.68
CA ILE A 104 13.87 4.77 1.51
C ILE A 104 14.08 3.26 1.41
N GLN A 105 13.47 2.50 2.32
CA GLN A 105 13.49 1.04 2.33
C GLN A 105 12.08 0.48 2.11
N PRO A 106 11.82 -0.22 0.99
CA PRO A 106 10.53 -0.85 0.74
C PRO A 106 10.22 -1.91 1.79
N SER A 107 9.02 -1.87 2.34
CA SER A 107 8.51 -2.86 3.30
C SER A 107 7.33 -3.60 2.71
N LYS A 108 7.35 -4.94 2.80
CA LYS A 108 6.25 -5.78 2.34
C LYS A 108 5.14 -5.80 3.39
N ARG A 109 3.91 -5.54 2.97
CA ARG A 109 2.69 -5.76 3.76
C ARG A 109 1.83 -6.85 3.15
N GLN A 110 1.04 -7.53 3.98
CA GLN A 110 0.11 -8.57 3.57
C GLN A 110 -1.33 -8.12 3.83
N VAL A 111 -2.23 -8.50 2.94
CA VAL A 111 -3.66 -8.17 2.98
C VAL A 111 -4.41 -9.47 2.72
N PHE A 112 -5.42 -9.77 3.55
CA PHE A 112 -6.27 -10.94 3.37
C PHE A 112 -7.72 -10.50 3.14
N VAL A 113 -8.33 -11.02 2.08
CA VAL A 113 -9.76 -10.82 1.81
C VAL A 113 -10.50 -12.05 2.29
N ILE A 114 -11.50 -11.84 3.14
CA ILE A 114 -12.31 -12.90 3.71
C ILE A 114 -13.76 -12.63 3.29
N GLU A 115 -14.46 -13.67 2.84
CA GLU A 115 -15.90 -13.63 2.63
C GLU A 115 -16.57 -14.14 3.91
N VAL A 116 -17.54 -13.39 4.42
CA VAL A 116 -18.33 -13.79 5.59
C VAL A 116 -19.79 -13.99 5.18
N GLU A 117 -20.42 -15.02 5.73
CA GLU A 117 -21.80 -15.40 5.41
C GLU A 117 -22.85 -14.60 6.21
N TYR A 118 -22.42 -13.67 7.07
CA TYR A 118 -23.27 -12.97 8.02
C TYR A 118 -23.89 -11.69 7.41
N THR A 119 -25.23 -11.66 7.32
CA THR A 119 -26.00 -10.70 6.49
C THR A 119 -26.74 -9.60 7.25
N HIS A 120 -26.52 -9.43 8.56
CA HIS A 120 -27.30 -8.49 9.40
C HIS A 120 -26.74 -7.06 9.51
N PHE A 121 -25.90 -6.61 8.57
CA PHE A 121 -25.44 -5.23 8.56
C PHE A 121 -26.24 -4.38 7.56
N ASP A 122 -27.09 -3.50 8.08
CA ASP A 122 -27.80 -2.49 7.28
C ASP A 122 -26.89 -1.35 6.79
N HIS A 123 -25.59 -1.40 7.13
CA HIS A 123 -24.61 -0.36 6.86
C HIS A 123 -23.19 -0.93 6.77
N ILE A 124 -22.31 -0.21 6.07
CA ILE A 124 -20.88 -0.54 6.00
C ILE A 124 -20.27 -0.34 7.38
N LEU A 125 -19.55 -1.35 7.88
CA LEU A 125 -18.82 -1.22 9.15
C LEU A 125 -17.69 -0.18 9.01
N PRO A 126 -17.47 0.65 10.05
CA PRO A 126 -16.36 1.58 10.05
C PRO A 126 -15.04 0.82 9.96
N MET A 127 -14.03 1.45 9.35
CA MET A 127 -12.68 0.92 9.38
C MET A 127 -12.20 0.84 10.83
N LEU A 128 -11.71 -0.33 11.24
CA LEU A 128 -11.11 -0.50 12.55
C LEU A 128 -9.60 -0.46 12.41
N LEU A 129 -8.95 0.45 13.14
CA LEU A 129 -7.50 0.52 13.30
C LEU A 129 -7.18 -0.03 14.69
N LEU A 130 -6.46 -1.14 14.74
CA LEU A 130 -6.13 -1.82 15.98
C LEU A 130 -4.76 -1.34 16.49
N PRO A 131 -4.55 -1.23 17.82
CA PRO A 131 -3.27 -0.77 18.38
C PRO A 131 -2.06 -1.62 18.00
N ASN A 132 -2.27 -2.86 17.56
CA ASN A 132 -1.22 -3.77 17.10
C ASN A 132 -0.81 -3.56 15.62
N GLY A 133 -1.34 -2.53 14.95
CA GLY A 133 -1.07 -2.19 13.54
C GLY A 133 -2.03 -2.85 12.53
N GLN A 134 -2.87 -3.78 12.98
CA GLN A 134 -3.83 -4.43 12.11
C GLN A 134 -5.00 -3.50 11.80
N TYR A 135 -5.60 -3.67 10.61
CA TYR A 135 -6.80 -2.92 10.27
C TYR A 135 -7.85 -3.78 9.56
N LEU A 136 -9.12 -3.46 9.85
CA LEU A 136 -10.27 -4.12 9.26
C LEU A 136 -10.95 -3.13 8.33
N LEU A 137 -11.17 -3.55 7.08
CA LEU A 137 -11.86 -2.75 6.09
C LEU A 137 -13.07 -3.51 5.57
N SER A 138 -14.27 -2.96 5.75
CA SER A 138 -15.47 -3.49 5.09
C SER A 138 -15.56 -2.93 3.67
N ILE A 139 -15.64 -3.79 2.66
CA ILE A 139 -15.81 -3.39 1.26
C ILE A 139 -17.20 -3.81 0.79
N PHE A 140 -17.93 -2.91 0.15
CA PHE A 140 -19.21 -3.26 -0.45
C PHE A 140 -19.00 -3.81 -1.88
N SER A 141 -19.61 -4.96 -2.19
CA SER A 141 -19.73 -5.47 -3.55
C SER A 141 -21.20 -5.41 -4.00
N PRO A 142 -21.52 -4.88 -5.19
CA PRO A 142 -22.91 -4.78 -5.67
C PRO A 142 -23.60 -6.13 -5.84
N GLN A 143 -22.84 -7.23 -5.99
CA GLN A 143 -23.40 -8.56 -6.20
C GLN A 143 -23.59 -9.37 -4.90
N ARG A 144 -22.88 -9.02 -3.81
CA ARG A 144 -23.00 -9.62 -2.46
C ARG A 144 -22.46 -8.64 -1.42
N LEU A 145 -23.10 -8.54 -0.24
CA LEU A 145 -22.53 -7.89 0.95
C LEU A 145 -21.30 -8.67 1.43
N LEU A 146 -20.15 -8.46 0.78
CA LEU A 146 -18.85 -9.02 1.17
C LEU A 146 -18.32 -8.22 2.36
N SER A 147 -18.85 -8.43 3.57
CA SER A 147 -18.27 -7.72 4.72
C SER A 147 -16.92 -8.35 5.12
N ASN A 148 -15.93 -7.45 5.26
CA ASN A 148 -14.71 -7.56 6.07
C ASN A 148 -13.46 -8.22 5.44
N ILE A 149 -12.57 -7.35 4.94
CA ILE A 149 -11.14 -7.63 4.78
C ILE A 149 -10.47 -7.58 6.15
N LEU A 150 -9.81 -8.67 6.53
CA LEU A 150 -8.89 -8.73 7.66
C LEU A 150 -7.49 -8.41 7.15
N VAL A 151 -7.01 -7.18 7.35
CA VAL A 151 -5.60 -6.88 7.13
C VAL A 151 -4.83 -7.18 8.41
N LEU A 152 -4.29 -8.39 8.48
CA LEU A 152 -3.29 -8.74 9.48
C LEU A 152 -1.95 -8.13 9.04
N GLU A 153 -1.57 -7.01 9.65
CA GLU A 153 -0.18 -6.55 9.63
C GLU A 153 0.65 -7.50 10.51
N ASN A 154 1.73 -8.04 9.95
CA ASN A 154 2.83 -8.60 10.73
C ASN A 154 3.91 -7.52 10.80
N PRO A 155 4.06 -6.79 11.92
CA PRO A 155 5.14 -5.86 12.06
C PRO A 155 6.43 -6.67 12.20
N LYS A 156 7.13 -6.91 11.08
CA LYS A 156 8.56 -7.18 11.19
C LYS A 156 9.15 -5.92 11.81
N ARG A 157 9.63 -6.03 13.06
CA ARG A 157 10.41 -5.01 13.76
C ARG A 157 11.41 -4.43 12.76
N ILE A 158 11.22 -3.15 12.42
CA ILE A 158 12.30 -2.36 11.86
C ILE A 158 13.22 -2.11 13.06
N ILE A 159 14.35 -2.80 13.05
CA ILE A 159 15.45 -2.60 14.00
C ILE A 159 16.18 -1.34 13.60
#